data_AF-A0A0D0HL33-F1
#
_entry.id   AF-A0A0D0HL33-F1
#
_cell.length_a   1.000
_cell.length_b   1.000
_cell.length_c   1.000
_cell.angle_alpha   90.00
_cell.angle_beta   90.00
_cell.angle_gamma   90.00
#
_symmetry.space_group_name_H-M   'P 1'
#
loop_
_entity.id
_entity.type
_entity.pdbx_description
1 polymer ?
#
loop_
_entity_poly.entity_id
_entity_poly.type
_entity_poly.pdbx_seq_one_letter_code
_entity_poly.pdbx_strand_id
1 'polypeptide(L)'
;MRLQQREKDVDFRVVFANFDACALISPAEFASLLGITTNAFYQRDMRGEFPPPVMRQNRYVRWRTADVRGWLNGLTVNHAVLTEQGMDTPRRGRRRKAIECAP
;
A
#
# COMPACT_ATOMS: atom_id res chain seq x y z
N MET A 1 -4.76 5.80 22.86
CA MET A 1 -6.00 5.09 22.50
C MET A 1 -5.79 4.33 21.19
N ARG A 2 -5.78 3.00 21.24
CA ARG A 2 -5.55 2.12 20.09
C ARG A 2 -6.88 1.49 19.74
N LEU A 3 -7.68 2.18 18.94
CA LEU A 3 -8.99 1.68 18.54
C LEU A 3 -8.81 0.70 17.37
N GLN A 4 -9.06 -0.57 17.71
CA GLN A 4 -9.70 -1.60 16.90
C GLN A 4 -8.85 -2.31 15.83
N GLN A 5 -8.03 -3.24 16.32
CA GLN A 5 -7.80 -4.50 15.61
C GLN A 5 -8.93 -5.48 15.96
N ARG A 6 -9.76 -5.79 14.96
CA ARG A 6 -10.56 -7.02 14.74
C ARG A 6 -11.97 -6.68 14.26
N GLU A 7 -12.08 -6.54 12.96
CA GLU A 7 -13.14 -7.23 12.23
C GLU A 7 -12.43 -7.99 11.11
N LYS A 8 -11.92 -9.18 11.47
CA LYS A 8 -11.58 -10.19 10.47
C LYS A 8 -12.94 -10.73 10.04
N ASP A 9 -13.55 -10.20 8.98
CA ASP A 9 -14.67 -10.96 8.38
C ASP A 9 -14.95 -10.72 6.89
N VAL A 10 -14.27 -9.79 6.23
CA VAL A 10 -14.17 -9.84 4.77
C VAL A 10 -12.81 -9.30 4.37
N ASP A 11 -12.02 -10.07 3.61
CA ASP A 11 -10.81 -9.52 3.00
C ASP A 11 -11.25 -8.39 2.05
N PHE A 12 -10.88 -7.15 2.38
CA PHE A 12 -11.24 -5.97 1.59
C PHE A 12 -10.84 -6.12 0.12
N ARG A 13 -9.80 -6.93 -0.18
CA ARG A 13 -9.39 -7.24 -1.56
C ARG A 13 -10.49 -7.94 -2.35
N VAL A 14 -11.22 -8.86 -1.72
CA VAL A 14 -12.35 -9.58 -2.33
C VAL A 14 -13.52 -8.64 -2.57
N VAL A 15 -13.80 -7.77 -1.60
CA VAL A 15 -14.86 -6.76 -1.72
C VAL A 15 -14.54 -5.78 -2.85
N PHE A 16 -13.31 -5.30 -2.90
CA PHE A 16 -12.83 -4.36 -3.92
C PHE A 16 -12.94 -4.92 -5.34
N ALA A 17 -12.78 -6.23 -5.53
CA ALA A 17 -12.96 -6.86 -6.85
C ALA A 17 -14.40 -6.66 -7.39
N ASN A 18 -15.39 -6.55 -6.49
CA ASN A 18 -16.80 -6.39 -6.84
C ASN A 18 -17.29 -4.94 -6.85
N PHE A 19 -16.45 -3.97 -6.49
CA PHE A 19 -16.84 -2.56 -6.46
C PHE A 19 -17.15 -2.00 -7.86
N ASP A 20 -18.12 -1.08 -7.89
CA ASP A 20 -18.39 -0.28 -9.08
C ASP A 20 -17.19 0.62 -9.41
N ALA A 21 -17.01 0.92 -10.69
CA ALA A 21 -15.92 1.77 -11.19
C ALA A 21 -15.89 3.16 -10.51
N CYS A 22 -17.05 3.72 -10.19
CA CYS A 22 -17.22 5.03 -9.58
C CYS A 22 -17.11 5.01 -8.04
N ALA A 23 -17.03 3.84 -7.41
CA ALA A 23 -16.94 3.73 -5.95
C ALA A 23 -15.66 4.38 -5.43
N LEU A 24 -15.77 5.15 -4.34
CA LEU A 24 -14.66 5.88 -3.73
C LEU A 24 -14.04 5.09 -2.57
N ILE A 25 -12.72 4.95 -2.60
CA ILE A 25 -11.97 4.29 -1.53
C ILE A 25 -11.15 5.29 -0.70
N SER A 26 -11.01 5.00 0.59
CA SER A 26 -10.22 5.73 1.58
C SER A 26 -8.73 5.34 1.54
N PRO A 27 -7.85 6.12 2.19
CA PRO A 27 -6.44 5.75 2.37
C PRO A 27 -6.26 4.42 3.12
N ALA A 28 -7.11 4.11 4.10
CA ALA A 28 -7.01 2.89 4.89
C ALA A 28 -7.40 1.64 4.09
N GLU A 29 -8.46 1.74 3.28
CA GLU A 29 -8.88 0.72 2.33
C GLU A 29 -7.81 0.49 1.27
N PHE A 30 -7.26 1.56 0.70
CA PHE A 30 -6.20 1.46 -0.30
C PHE A 30 -4.91 0.85 0.30
N ALA A 31 -4.52 1.24 1.52
CA ALA A 31 -3.41 0.60 2.23
C ALA A 31 -3.65 -0.90 2.45
N SER A 32 -4.90 -1.29 2.74
CA SER A 32 -5.30 -2.69 2.93
C SER A 32 -5.19 -3.50 1.63
N LEU A 33 -5.53 -2.91 0.47
CA LEU A 33 -5.32 -3.54 -0.84
C LEU A 33 -3.84 -3.84 -1.11
N LEU A 34 -2.97 -2.92 -0.73
CA LEU A 34 -1.52 -3.04 -0.92
C LEU A 34 -0.84 -3.92 0.14
N GLY A 35 -1.58 -4.36 1.16
CA GLY A 35 -1.01 -5.12 2.28
C GLY A 35 0.00 -4.31 3.12
N ILE A 36 -0.12 -2.98 3.14
CA ILE A 36 0.75 -2.09 3.91
C ILE A 36 -0.01 -1.38 5.03
N THR A 37 0.72 -0.79 5.97
CA THR A 37 0.11 0.06 7.01
C THR A 37 -0.31 1.41 6.44
N THR A 38 -1.34 2.03 7.01
CA THR A 38 -1.80 3.37 6.62
C THR A 38 -0.71 4.45 6.77
N ASN A 39 0.20 4.31 7.75
CA ASN A 39 1.31 5.25 7.89
C ASN A 39 2.30 5.12 6.74
N ALA A 40 2.66 3.89 6.36
CA ALA A 40 3.49 3.64 5.18
C ALA A 40 2.80 4.14 3.90
N PHE A 41 1.47 4.01 3.82
CA PHE A 41 0.68 4.56 2.73
C PHE A 41 0.86 6.08 2.62
N TYR A 42 0.66 6.86 3.70
CA TYR A 42 0.83 8.31 3.63
C TYR A 42 2.25 8.73 3.21
N GLN A 43 3.27 8.04 3.69
CA GLN A 43 4.66 8.32 3.29
C GLN A 43 4.89 8.11 1.78
N ARG A 44 4.25 7.11 1.18
CA ARG A 44 4.31 6.84 -0.26
C ARG A 44 3.42 7.78 -1.08
N ASP A 45 2.26 8.17 -0.56
CA ASP A 45 1.37 9.16 -1.17
C ASP A 45 2.07 10.53 -1.31
N MET A 46 2.77 10.97 -0.26
CA MET A 46 3.53 12.22 -0.29
C MET A 46 4.69 12.20 -1.31
N ARG A 47 5.15 11.01 -1.72
CA ARG A 47 6.15 10.83 -2.79
C ARG A 47 5.54 10.77 -4.19
N GLY A 48 4.22 10.75 -4.31
CA GLY A 48 3.52 10.67 -5.59
C GLY A 48 3.57 9.28 -6.23
N GLU A 49 3.69 8.21 -5.44
CA GLU A 49 3.76 6.83 -5.96
C GLU A 49 2.39 6.26 -6.40
N PHE A 50 1.30 6.97 -6.10
CA PHE A 50 -0.08 6.50 -6.30
C PHE A 50 -0.78 7.32 -7.41
N PRO A 51 -1.88 6.78 -7.98
CA PRO A 51 -2.69 7.54 -8.93
C PRO A 51 -3.21 8.84 -8.29
N PRO A 52 -3.45 9.89 -9.09
CA PRO A 52 -3.98 11.13 -8.57
C PRO A 52 -5.35 10.91 -7.92
N PRO A 53 -5.58 11.45 -6.70
CA PRO A 53 -6.87 11.33 -6.05
C PRO A 53 -7.93 12.16 -6.77
N VAL A 54 -9.14 11.63 -6.87
CA VAL A 54 -10.30 12.31 -7.47
C VAL A 54 -10.83 13.39 -6.53
N MET A 55 -10.65 13.21 -5.23
CA MET A 55 -11.03 14.19 -4.22
C MET A 55 -9.86 14.40 -3.27
N ARG A 56 -9.44 15.65 -3.14
CA ARG A 56 -8.50 16.11 -2.10
C ARG A 56 -9.08 17.37 -1.49
N GLN A 57 -10.04 17.20 -0.58
CA GLN A 57 -10.70 18.30 0.10
C GLN A 57 -10.44 18.23 1.61
N ASN A 58 -9.83 19.29 2.13
CA ASN A 58 -9.46 19.40 3.55
C ASN A 58 -8.54 18.23 3.98
N ARG A 59 -9.01 17.38 4.91
CA ARG A 59 -8.29 16.18 5.37
C ARG A 59 -8.70 14.89 4.64
N TYR A 60 -9.64 14.97 3.71
CA TYR A 60 -10.17 13.81 3.00
C TYR A 60 -9.51 13.66 1.64
N VAL A 61 -8.95 12.47 1.43
CA VAL A 61 -8.38 12.04 0.16
C VAL A 61 -9.10 10.77 -0.27
N ARG A 62 -9.61 10.74 -1.51
CA ARG A 62 -10.34 9.60 -2.06
C ARG A 62 -9.93 9.32 -3.50
N TRP A 63 -9.94 8.05 -3.85
CA TRP A 63 -9.68 7.56 -5.20
C TRP A 63 -10.90 6.81 -5.73
N ARG A 64 -11.14 6.88 -7.04
CA ARG A 64 -12.10 5.97 -7.67
C ARG A 64 -11.47 4.59 -7.81
N THR A 65 -12.33 3.59 -7.66
CA THR A 65 -11.98 2.18 -7.85
C THR A 65 -11.41 1.94 -9.25
N ALA A 66 -11.96 2.57 -10.29
CA ALA A 66 -11.46 2.47 -11.67
C ALA A 66 -9.99 2.90 -11.81
N ASP A 67 -9.63 4.06 -11.26
CA ASP A 67 -8.27 4.62 -11.37
C ASP A 67 -7.26 3.72 -10.65
N VAL A 68 -7.64 3.22 -9.48
CA VAL A 68 -6.81 2.30 -8.69
C VAL A 68 -6.63 0.97 -9.40
N ARG A 69 -7.69 0.41 -10.01
CA ARG A 69 -7.60 -0.81 -10.83
C ARG A 69 -6.69 -0.61 -12.04
N GLY A 70 -6.85 0.50 -12.77
CA GLY A 70 -6.00 0.82 -13.92
C GLY A 70 -4.54 0.94 -13.53
N TRP A 71 -4.26 1.61 -12.41
CA TRP A 71 -2.91 1.72 -11.86
C TRP A 71 -2.32 0.35 -11.45
N LEU A 72 -3.09 -0.48 -10.72
CA LEU A 72 -2.65 -1.83 -10.34
C LEU A 72 -2.30 -2.69 -11.56
N ASN A 73 -3.14 -2.65 -12.60
CA ASN A 73 -2.88 -3.36 -13.85
C ASN A 73 -1.59 -2.87 -14.51
N GLY A 74 -1.33 -1.56 -14.51
CA GLY A 74 -0.07 -1.00 -15.01
C GLY A 74 1.17 -1.49 -14.25
N LEU A 75 1.07 -1.73 -12.94
CA LEU A 75 2.17 -2.31 -12.16
C LEU A 75 2.49 -3.75 -12.60
N THR A 76 1.47 -4.56 -12.88
CA THR A 76 1.67 -5.97 -13.27
C THR A 76 2.37 -6.10 -14.63
N VAL A 77 2.06 -5.23 -15.58
CA VAL A 77 2.72 -5.19 -16.89
C VAL A 77 4.21 -4.87 -16.75
N ASN A 78 4.55 -3.90 -15.89
CA ASN A 78 5.95 -3.53 -15.65
C ASN A 78 6.73 -4.61 -14.89
N HIS A 79 6.09 -5.36 -14.00
CA HIS A 79 6.73 -6.43 -13.24
C HIS A 79 6.92 -7.72 -14.06
N ALA A 80 6.06 -7.99 -15.06
CA ALA A 80 6.26 -9.08 -16.00
C ALA A 80 7.55 -8.91 -16.83
N VAL A 81 7.97 -7.66 -17.07
CA VAL A 81 9.24 -7.35 -17.77
C VAL A 81 10.46 -7.49 -16.83
N LEU A 82 10.30 -7.28 -15.53
CA LEU A 82 11.39 -7.32 -14.54
C LEU A 82 11.65 -8.72 -13.95
N THR A 83 10.70 -9.65 -14.08
CA THR A 83 10.84 -11.00 -13.50
C THR A 83 11.85 -11.88 -14.23
N GLU A 84 12.35 -11.46 -15.39
CA GLU A 84 13.41 -12.18 -16.11
C GLU A 84 14.85 -11.75 -15.71
N GLN A 85 15.03 -10.74 -14.84
CA GLN A 85 16.38 -10.14 -14.63
C GLN A 85 16.78 -9.83 -13.16
N GLY A 86 16.07 -10.29 -12.14
CA GLY A 86 16.23 -9.78 -10.77
C GLY A 86 16.61 -10.80 -9.69
N MET A 87 17.91 -11.05 -9.53
CA MET A 87 18.56 -11.88 -8.52
C MET A 87 18.10 -11.60 -7.07
N ASP A 88 17.65 -12.65 -6.38
CA ASP A 88 17.32 -12.70 -4.97
C ASP A 88 18.55 -12.36 -4.11
N THR A 89 18.62 -11.12 -3.60
CA THR A 89 19.65 -10.75 -2.63
C THR A 89 19.06 -10.73 -1.23
N PRO A 90 19.65 -11.46 -0.27
CA PRO A 90 19.09 -11.57 1.07
C PRO A 90 19.10 -10.20 1.76
N ARG A 91 17.95 -9.84 2.34
CA ARG A 91 17.75 -8.61 3.10
C ARG A 91 18.78 -8.53 4.23
N ARG A 92 19.78 -7.66 4.08
CA ARG A 92 20.84 -7.43 5.06
C ARG A 92 20.22 -6.80 6.32
N GLY A 93 20.11 -7.59 7.38
CA GLY A 93 19.61 -7.13 8.68
C GLY A 93 20.45 -5.99 9.26
N ARG A 94 19.79 -5.10 10.01
CA ARG A 94 20.42 -3.98 10.73
C ARG A 94 21.39 -4.51 11.80
N ARG A 95 22.68 -4.17 11.70
CA ARG A 95 23.71 -4.52 12.69
C ARG A 95 23.33 -3.96 14.06
N ARG A 96 23.12 -4.82 15.06
CA ARG A 96 23.00 -4.40 16.46
C ARG A 96 24.40 -3.97 16.93
N LYS A 97 24.55 -2.78 17.53
CA LYS A 97 25.83 -2.39 18.16
C LYS A 97 26.16 -3.42 19.23
N ALA A 98 27.36 -3.98 19.19
CA ALA A 98 27.88 -4.80 20.28
C ALA A 98 27.98 -3.91 21.52
N ILE A 99 27.53 -4.43 22.66
CA ILE A 99 27.78 -3.82 23.96
C ILE A 99 29.27 -4.05 24.23
N GLU A 100 30.03 -2.97 24.22
CA GLU A 100 31.44 -2.95 24.57
C GLU A 100 31.54 -3.19 26.08
N CYS A 101 31.98 -4.39 26.51
CA CYS A 101 32.39 -4.62 27.88
C CYS A 101 33.82 -4.09 28.02
N ALA A 102 33.99 -3.01 28.78
CA ALA A 102 35.27 -2.48 29.22
C ALA A 102 35.71 -3.21 30.53
N PRO A 103 37.02 -3.26 30.82
CA PRO A 103 37.63 -4.23 31.74
C PRO A 103 37.32 -4.03 33.22
#